data_AF-A0A535S201-F1
#
_entry.id   AF-A0A535S201-F1
#
_cell.length_a   1.000
_cell.length_b   1.000
_cell.length_c   1.000
_cell.angle_alpha   90.00
_cell.angle_beta   90.00
_cell.angle_gamma   90.00
#
_symmetry.space_group_name_H-M   'P 1'
#
loop_
_entity.id
_entity.type
_entity.pdbx_description
1 polymer ?
#
loop_
_entity_poly.entity_id
_entity_poly.type
_entity_poly.pdbx_seq_one_letter_code
_entity_poly.pdbx_strand_id
1 'polypeptide(L)'
;MQVVAYCEEKTTRNNVEQVTEGIKHFSWQDALPTGHKLALNMSLGTLSYLSLEKEEPQLVAQQQFTASEMSILLPLLDSYPYYCPYEVMYASFYNGNVNDIIVARCRQRLQMALDIGTWDQEMRPVRNVLSRTRLKLRTFGLNVSSILETGCILHMVPTTPSSQSTRQSAVHGKA
;
A
#
# COMPACT_ATOMS: atom_id res chain seq x y z
N MET A 1 -40.47 -30.42 -27.23
CA MET A 1 -39.23 -30.08 -27.96
C MET A 1 -38.43 -29.12 -27.10
N GLN A 2 -37.32 -29.57 -26.52
CA GLN A 2 -36.46 -28.76 -25.67
C GLN A 2 -35.04 -28.84 -26.25
N VAL A 3 -34.53 -27.69 -26.70
CA VAL A 3 -33.19 -27.57 -27.29
C VAL A 3 -32.21 -27.37 -26.14
N VAL A 4 -31.46 -28.42 -25.81
CA VAL A 4 -30.34 -28.34 -24.87
C VAL A 4 -29.12 -27.96 -25.70
N ALA A 5 -28.67 -26.71 -25.57
CA ALA A 5 -27.43 -26.27 -26.17
C ALA A 5 -26.26 -26.80 -25.33
N TYR A 6 -25.46 -27.69 -25.91
CA TYR A 6 -24.16 -28.06 -25.39
C TYR A 6 -23.18 -26.91 -25.62
N CYS A 7 -22.50 -26.46 -24.56
CA CYS A 7 -21.33 -25.60 -24.69
C CYS A 7 -20.10 -26.50 -24.88
N GLU A 8 -19.49 -26.47 -26.06
CA GLU A 8 -18.23 -27.16 -26.32
C GLU A 8 -17.09 -26.46 -25.54
N GLU A 9 -16.43 -27.20 -24.65
CA GLU A 9 -15.20 -26.76 -24.00
C GLU A 9 -14.06 -26.71 -25.03
N LYS A 10 -13.80 -25.51 -25.56
CA LYS A 10 -12.55 -25.24 -26.25
C LYS A 10 -11.45 -25.04 -25.22
N THR A 11 -10.68 -26.12 -25.01
CA THR A 11 -9.37 -26.15 -24.36
C THR A 11 -8.50 -24.99 -24.84
N THR A 12 -8.50 -23.88 -24.10
CA THR A 12 -7.63 -22.74 -24.41
C THR A 12 -6.33 -22.96 -23.67
N ARG A 13 -5.35 -23.53 -24.39
CA ARG A 13 -3.97 -23.65 -23.93
C ARG A 13 -3.39 -22.24 -23.73
N ASN A 14 -3.04 -21.94 -22.47
CA ASN A 14 -1.99 -21.06 -21.97
C ASN A 14 -1.57 -19.87 -22.86
N ASN A 15 -2.08 -18.68 -22.53
CA ASN A 15 -1.47 -17.39 -22.83
C ASN A 15 -1.23 -16.65 -21.51
N VAL A 16 -0.33 -17.17 -20.67
CA VAL A 16 0.06 -16.55 -19.39
C VAL A 16 1.19 -15.52 -19.58
N GLU A 17 1.73 -15.38 -20.79
CA GLU A 17 3.00 -14.66 -21.04
C GLU A 17 2.90 -13.13 -21.26
N GLN A 18 1.76 -12.46 -21.03
CA GLN A 18 1.68 -11.00 -21.26
C GLN A 18 0.96 -10.17 -20.18
N VAL A 19 0.59 -10.74 -19.02
CA VAL A 19 -0.16 -10.00 -17.97
C VAL A 19 0.76 -9.35 -16.91
N THR A 20 2.08 -9.38 -17.11
CA THR A 20 3.04 -8.72 -16.20
C THR A 20 3.27 -7.24 -16.50
N GLU A 21 2.79 -6.72 -17.63
CA GLU A 21 2.84 -5.29 -17.94
C GLU A 21 2.03 -4.50 -16.90
N GLY A 22 2.74 -3.86 -15.96
CA GLY A 22 2.15 -3.03 -14.91
C GLY A 22 2.11 -3.67 -13.51
N ILE A 23 2.74 -4.83 -13.28
CA ILE A 23 2.89 -5.37 -11.91
C ILE A 23 4.29 -5.07 -11.38
N LYS A 24 4.39 -4.16 -10.40
CA LYS A 24 5.63 -3.87 -9.67
C LYS A 24 5.81 -4.85 -8.52
N HIS A 25 6.98 -5.48 -8.42
CA HIS A 25 7.30 -6.39 -7.32
C HIS A 25 8.31 -5.73 -6.37
N PHE A 26 8.03 -5.82 -5.07
CA PHE A 26 8.88 -5.31 -4.01
C PHE A 26 9.33 -6.48 -3.14
N SER A 27 10.62 -6.79 -3.22
CA SER A 27 11.33 -7.68 -2.32
C SER A 27 12.26 -6.81 -1.47
N TRP A 28 11.71 -6.21 -0.41
CA TRP A 28 12.51 -5.43 0.53
C TRP A 28 13.41 -6.38 1.31
N GLN A 29 14.65 -6.48 0.85
CA GLN A 29 15.69 -7.30 1.48
C GLN A 29 15.81 -6.87 2.96
N ASP A 30 15.84 -7.84 3.87
CA ASP A 30 15.88 -7.69 5.33
C ASP A 30 14.62 -7.13 6.05
N ALA A 31 13.60 -6.67 5.30
CA ALA A 31 12.37 -6.16 5.89
C ALA A 31 11.18 -7.13 5.78
N LEU A 32 11.12 -7.88 4.67
CA LEU A 32 10.15 -8.97 4.50
C LEU A 32 10.80 -10.30 4.89
N PRO A 33 10.08 -11.24 5.52
CA PRO A 33 10.62 -12.56 5.79
C PRO A 33 11.00 -13.27 4.48
N THR A 34 11.98 -14.17 4.54
CA THR A 34 12.44 -14.91 3.36
C THR A 34 11.29 -15.61 2.66
N GLY A 35 11.22 -15.53 1.33
CA GLY A 35 10.11 -16.11 0.56
C GLY A 35 8.86 -15.23 0.49
N HIS A 36 8.80 -14.07 1.16
CA HIS A 36 7.68 -13.15 1.04
C HIS A 36 7.93 -12.02 0.02
N LYS A 37 6.88 -11.61 -0.69
CA LYS A 37 6.93 -10.55 -1.70
C LYS A 37 5.67 -9.69 -1.68
N LEU A 38 5.82 -8.40 -1.96
CA LEU A 38 4.70 -7.51 -2.26
C LEU A 38 4.61 -7.30 -3.78
N ALA A 39 3.41 -7.40 -4.33
CA ALA A 39 3.13 -7.19 -5.74
C ALA A 39 2.04 -6.12 -5.88
N LEU A 40 2.36 -5.04 -6.58
CA LEU A 40 1.44 -3.94 -6.87
C LEU A 40 1.03 -3.99 -8.34
N ASN A 41 -0.22 -4.31 -8.60
CA ASN A 41 -0.82 -4.19 -9.91
C ASN A 41 -1.26 -2.73 -10.14
N MET A 42 -0.53 -2.01 -10.98
CA MET A 42 -0.75 -0.60 -11.28
C MET A 42 -2.07 -0.36 -12.03
N SER A 43 -2.48 -1.29 -12.89
CA SER A 43 -3.69 -1.19 -13.71
C SER A 43 -4.96 -1.36 -12.89
N LEU A 44 -4.94 -2.27 -11.91
CA LEU A 44 -6.09 -2.55 -11.02
C LEU A 44 -6.06 -1.73 -9.73
N GLY A 45 -4.92 -1.11 -9.40
CA GLY A 45 -4.69 -0.45 -8.12
C GLY A 45 -4.64 -1.44 -6.95
N THR A 46 -4.18 -2.67 -7.17
CA THR A 46 -4.25 -3.74 -6.17
C THR A 46 -2.86 -4.08 -5.63
N LEU A 47 -2.69 -3.99 -4.31
CA LEU A 47 -1.50 -4.47 -3.62
C LEU A 47 -1.80 -5.85 -3.03
N SER A 48 -0.92 -6.80 -3.33
CA SER A 48 -1.00 -8.19 -2.87
C SER A 48 0.28 -8.56 -2.13
N TYR A 49 0.12 -9.27 -1.01
CA TYR A 49 1.22 -9.83 -0.24
C TYR A 49 1.22 -11.35 -0.40
N LEU A 50 2.34 -11.86 -0.92
CA LEU A 50 2.52 -13.24 -1.33
C LEU A 50 3.58 -13.89 -0.43
N SER A 51 3.30 -15.12 0.01
CA SER A 51 4.26 -15.99 0.69
C SER A 51 4.60 -17.17 -0.21
N LEU A 52 5.90 -17.41 -0.43
CA LEU A 52 6.46 -18.53 -1.20
C LEU A 52 7.23 -19.49 -0.30
N GLU A 53 6.95 -19.52 1.01
CA GLU A 53 7.65 -20.40 1.97
C GLU A 53 7.25 -21.87 1.85
N LYS A 54 6.06 -22.16 1.33
CA LYS A 54 5.53 -23.52 1.13
C LYS A 54 5.70 -23.95 -0.34
N GLU A 55 5.44 -25.23 -0.63
CA GLU A 55 5.48 -25.76 -2.01
C GLU A 55 4.57 -24.99 -2.98
N GLU A 56 3.52 -24.34 -2.47
CA GLU A 56 2.59 -23.53 -3.27
C GLU A 56 2.60 -22.04 -2.83
N PRO A 57 2.60 -21.08 -3.77
CA PRO A 57 2.47 -19.66 -3.46
C PRO A 57 1.13 -19.35 -2.79
N GLN A 58 1.18 -18.68 -1.63
CA GLN A 58 0.00 -18.29 -0.87
C GLN A 58 -0.23 -16.78 -0.92
N LEU A 59 -1.45 -16.35 -1.25
CA LEU A 59 -1.90 -14.97 -1.07
C LEU A 59 -2.23 -14.73 0.41
N VAL A 60 -1.38 -13.96 1.10
CA VAL A 60 -1.52 -13.66 2.53
C VAL A 60 -2.51 -12.52 2.75
N ALA A 61 -2.41 -11.46 1.96
CA ALA A 61 -3.30 -10.29 2.04
C ALA A 61 -3.44 -9.62 0.68
N GLN A 62 -4.57 -8.96 0.45
CA GLN A 62 -4.81 -8.16 -0.74
C GLN A 62 -5.71 -6.98 -0.40
N GLN A 63 -5.40 -5.81 -0.96
CA GLN A 63 -6.22 -4.61 -0.84
C GLN A 63 -6.24 -3.85 -2.16
N GLN A 64 -7.40 -3.33 -2.51
CA GLN A 64 -7.56 -2.42 -3.64
C GLN A 64 -7.47 -0.97 -3.18
N PHE A 65 -6.75 -0.16 -3.93
CA PHE A 65 -6.51 1.25 -3.72
C PHE A 65 -7.17 2.05 -4.85
N THR A 66 -7.78 3.16 -4.46
CA THR A 66 -8.29 4.16 -5.43
C THR A 66 -7.13 4.89 -6.10
N ALA A 67 -7.37 5.56 -7.22
CA ALA A 67 -6.35 6.32 -7.93
C ALA A 67 -5.65 7.36 -7.03
N SER A 68 -6.40 8.08 -6.18
CA SER A 68 -5.82 9.01 -5.22
C SER A 68 -4.98 8.33 -4.16
N GLU A 69 -5.39 7.15 -3.68
CA GLU A 69 -4.56 6.42 -2.71
C GLU A 69 -3.30 5.84 -3.38
N MET A 70 -3.39 5.40 -4.64
CA MET A 70 -2.27 4.96 -5.45
C MET A 70 -1.23 6.06 -5.67
N SER A 71 -1.66 7.31 -5.87
CA SER A 71 -0.75 8.44 -6.02
C SER A 71 0.06 8.74 -4.75
N ILE A 72 -0.41 8.30 -3.58
CA ILE A 72 0.36 8.38 -2.32
C ILE A 72 1.12 7.08 -2.04
N LEU A 73 0.53 5.93 -2.36
CA LEU A 73 1.11 4.61 -2.10
C LEU A 73 2.40 4.39 -2.89
N LEU A 74 2.38 4.69 -4.18
CA LEU A 74 3.52 4.44 -5.07
C LEU A 74 4.81 5.14 -4.60
N PRO A 75 4.84 6.47 -4.35
CA PRO A 75 6.06 7.13 -3.90
C PRO A 75 6.51 6.66 -2.52
N LEU A 76 5.59 6.23 -1.64
CA LEU A 76 5.96 5.63 -0.34
C LEU A 76 6.66 4.29 -0.50
N LEU A 77 6.16 3.41 -1.38
CA LEU A 77 6.77 2.10 -1.65
C LEU A 77 8.12 2.25 -2.37
N ASP A 78 8.21 3.17 -3.33
CA ASP A 78 9.44 3.44 -4.10
C ASP A 78 10.52 4.10 -3.23
N SER A 79 10.14 4.85 -2.17
CA SER A 79 11.09 5.49 -1.25
C SER A 79 11.60 4.56 -0.14
N TYR A 80 10.98 3.40 0.08
CA TYR A 80 11.39 2.48 1.15
C TYR A 80 12.85 2.01 0.96
N PRO A 81 13.68 1.96 2.01
CA PRO A 81 13.39 2.21 3.44
C PRO A 81 13.56 3.67 3.89
N TYR A 82 13.80 4.59 2.96
CA TYR A 82 14.01 6.01 3.24
C TYR A 82 12.69 6.77 3.40
N TYR A 83 12.80 8.03 3.82
CA TYR A 83 11.63 8.91 3.88
C TYR A 83 11.22 9.34 2.47
N CYS A 84 9.92 9.42 2.25
CA CYS A 84 9.31 10.04 1.09
C CYS A 84 9.04 11.53 1.40
N PRO A 85 9.64 12.48 0.68
CA PRO A 85 9.40 13.91 0.88
C PRO A 85 7.95 14.31 0.58
N TYR A 86 7.45 15.36 1.25
CA TYR A 86 6.09 15.85 1.00
C TYR A 86 5.91 16.38 -0.42
N GLU A 87 6.92 17.04 -0.99
CA GLU A 87 6.87 17.53 -2.37
C GLU A 87 6.74 16.42 -3.40
N VAL A 88 7.30 15.23 -3.13
CA VAL A 88 7.21 14.06 -4.01
C VAL A 88 5.79 13.48 -3.95
N MET A 89 5.24 13.32 -2.74
CA MET A 89 3.84 12.89 -2.60
C MET A 89 2.87 13.91 -3.17
N TYR A 90 3.13 15.20 -2.97
CA TYR A 90 2.30 16.30 -3.49
C TYR A 90 2.33 16.33 -5.03
N ALA A 91 3.52 16.22 -5.63
CA ALA A 91 3.68 16.13 -7.08
C ALA A 91 2.94 14.90 -7.63
N SER A 92 3.13 13.73 -7.01
CA SER A 92 2.42 12.51 -7.41
C SER A 92 0.90 12.67 -7.30
N PHE A 93 0.41 13.31 -6.24
CA PHE A 93 -1.01 13.50 -5.99
C PHE A 93 -1.70 14.45 -6.97
N TYR A 94 -1.08 15.60 -7.26
CA TYR A 94 -1.69 16.65 -8.09
C TYR A 94 -1.32 16.56 -9.57
N ASN A 95 -0.14 16.03 -9.89
CA ASN A 95 0.36 15.99 -11.26
C ASN A 95 0.31 14.58 -11.87
N GLY A 96 0.15 13.53 -11.05
CA GLY A 96 0.14 12.14 -11.49
C GLY A 96 1.51 11.62 -11.98
N ASN A 97 2.53 12.48 -12.00
CA ASN A 97 3.89 12.16 -12.43
C ASN A 97 4.90 12.81 -11.48
N VAL A 98 5.97 12.08 -11.18
CA VAL A 98 7.08 12.53 -10.35
C VAL A 98 8.29 12.72 -11.25
N ASN A 99 8.57 13.98 -11.60
CA ASN A 99 9.76 14.40 -12.32
C ASN A 99 10.44 15.51 -11.51
N ASP A 100 11.76 15.60 -11.53
CA ASP A 100 12.57 16.58 -10.80
C ASP A 100 12.08 18.02 -10.97
N ILE A 101 11.68 18.41 -12.18
CA ILE A 101 11.14 19.76 -12.45
C ILE A 101 9.82 20.00 -11.70
N ILE A 102 8.94 18.99 -11.69
CA ILE A 102 7.64 19.07 -11.00
C ILE A 102 7.88 19.07 -9.49
N VAL A 103 8.74 18.19 -8.99
CA VAL A 103 9.09 18.09 -7.58
C VAL A 103 9.70 19.40 -7.07
N ALA A 104 10.61 20.02 -7.83
CA ALA A 104 11.19 21.32 -7.48
C ALA A 104 10.11 22.43 -7.40
N ARG A 105 9.17 22.45 -8.34
CA ARG A 105 8.04 23.40 -8.32
C ARG A 105 7.11 23.16 -7.13
N CYS A 106 6.78 21.90 -6.84
CA CYS A 106 5.97 21.52 -5.69
C CYS A 106 6.67 21.89 -4.39
N ARG A 107 7.98 21.67 -4.29
CA ARG A 107 8.80 22.11 -3.14
C ARG A 107 8.73 23.61 -2.94
N GLN A 108 8.89 24.40 -3.99
CA GLN A 108 8.78 25.87 -3.90
C GLN A 108 7.37 26.31 -3.46
N ARG A 109 6.32 25.70 -4.01
CA ARG A 109 4.93 26.00 -3.62
C ARG A 109 4.69 25.69 -2.14
N LEU A 110 5.14 24.53 -1.70
CA LEU A 110 5.05 24.08 -0.32
C LEU A 110 5.84 25.01 0.61
N GLN A 111 7.05 25.44 0.22
CA GLN A 111 7.81 26.44 0.99
C GLN A 111 7.06 27.77 1.12
N MET A 112 6.52 28.30 0.01
CA MET A 112 5.72 29.53 0.05
C MET A 112 4.51 29.39 0.98
N ALA A 113 3.85 28.22 0.98
CA ALA A 113 2.72 27.95 1.86
C ALA A 113 3.13 27.88 3.35
N LEU A 114 4.36 27.43 3.67
CA LEU A 114 4.91 27.56 5.02
C LEU A 114 5.08 29.04 5.39
N ASP A 115 5.71 29.81 4.52
CA ASP A 115 6.07 31.21 4.79
C ASP A 115 4.82 32.09 5.04
N ILE A 116 3.71 31.82 4.36
CA ILE A 116 2.44 32.56 4.53
C ILE A 116 1.44 31.88 5.48
N GLY A 117 1.81 30.75 6.11
CA GLY A 117 0.97 30.06 7.09
C GLY A 117 -0.23 29.28 6.51
N THR A 118 -0.21 28.91 5.23
CA THR A 118 -1.29 28.15 4.56
C THR A 118 -0.92 26.68 4.30
N TRP A 119 0.24 26.21 4.77
CA TRP A 119 0.72 24.83 4.59
C TRP A 119 -0.32 23.77 4.93
N ASP A 120 -0.99 23.90 6.08
CA ASP A 120 -1.98 22.91 6.51
C ASP A 120 -3.16 22.82 5.55
N GLN A 121 -3.56 23.93 4.93
CA GLN A 121 -4.64 23.95 3.93
C GLN A 121 -4.21 23.24 2.64
N GLU A 122 -2.98 23.51 2.18
CA GLU A 122 -2.39 22.88 0.99
C GLU A 122 -2.17 21.37 1.19
N MET A 123 -1.72 20.95 2.37
CA MET A 123 -1.41 19.55 2.66
C MET A 123 -2.62 18.73 3.14
N ARG A 124 -3.75 19.36 3.51
CA ARG A 124 -4.93 18.67 4.01
C ARG A 124 -5.45 17.57 3.08
N PRO A 125 -5.58 17.79 1.75
CA PRO A 125 -6.06 16.74 0.84
C PRO A 125 -5.11 15.53 0.80
N VAL A 126 -3.80 15.78 0.71
CA VAL A 126 -2.77 14.74 0.74
C VAL A 126 -2.81 13.94 2.04
N ARG A 127 -2.91 14.62 3.19
CA ARG A 127 -2.99 13.98 4.52
C ARG A 127 -4.27 13.15 4.68
N ASN A 128 -5.40 13.62 4.17
CA ASN A 128 -6.67 12.88 4.24
C ASN A 128 -6.59 11.56 3.46
N VAL A 129 -5.95 11.57 2.29
CA VAL A 129 -5.74 10.36 1.50
C VAL A 129 -4.72 9.45 2.16
N LEU A 130 -3.60 10.00 2.63
CA LEU A 130 -2.59 9.26 3.37
C LEU A 130 -3.16 8.53 4.58
N SER A 131 -4.10 9.15 5.31
CA SER A 131 -4.79 8.52 6.44
C SER A 131 -5.51 7.22 6.03
N ARG A 132 -6.25 7.25 4.92
CA ARG A 132 -6.95 6.07 4.37
C ARG A 132 -5.96 5.02 3.84
N THR A 133 -4.93 5.46 3.12
CA THR A 133 -3.85 4.58 2.64
C THR A 133 -3.18 3.85 3.81
N ARG A 134 -2.90 4.55 4.91
CA ARG A 134 -2.29 3.99 6.13
C ARG A 134 -3.15 2.88 6.73
N LEU A 135 -4.48 3.03 6.76
CA LEU A 135 -5.38 2.00 7.28
C LEU A 135 -5.30 0.71 6.46
N LYS A 136 -5.23 0.81 5.13
CA LYS A 136 -5.07 -0.35 4.25
C LYS A 136 -3.70 -0.99 4.41
N LEU A 137 -2.65 -0.19 4.52
CA LEU A 137 -1.27 -0.66 4.70
C LEU A 137 -1.08 -1.52 5.96
N ARG A 138 -1.82 -1.24 7.03
CA ARG A 138 -1.77 -2.05 8.26
C ARG A 138 -2.10 -3.53 8.04
N THR A 139 -2.95 -3.85 7.06
CA THR A 139 -3.27 -5.26 6.73
C THR A 139 -2.08 -6.04 6.19
N PHE A 140 -1.04 -5.35 5.74
CA PHE A 140 0.21 -5.91 5.24
C PHE A 140 1.33 -5.85 6.28
N GLY A 141 1.03 -5.50 7.54
CA GLY A 141 2.06 -5.24 8.56
C GLY A 141 2.85 -3.97 8.30
N LEU A 142 2.34 -3.06 7.47
CA LEU A 142 2.99 -1.79 7.14
C LEU A 142 2.39 -0.62 7.90
N ASN A 143 3.25 0.30 8.32
CA ASN A 143 2.83 1.54 8.95
C ASN A 143 3.62 2.73 8.39
N VAL A 144 3.01 3.90 8.45
CA VAL A 144 3.60 5.15 7.93
C VAL A 144 3.71 6.15 9.06
N SER A 145 4.92 6.60 9.35
CA SER A 145 5.20 7.68 10.31
C SER A 145 5.41 9.00 9.56
N SER A 146 4.88 10.10 10.08
CA SER A 146 5.07 11.43 9.50
C SER A 146 6.26 12.12 10.17
N ILE A 147 7.09 12.81 9.38
CA ILE A 147 8.11 13.75 9.84
C ILE A 147 7.55 15.15 9.62
N LEU A 148 7.54 15.97 10.67
CA LEU A 148 6.97 17.31 10.63
C LEU A 148 7.54 18.10 9.43
N GLU A 149 6.63 18.61 8.60
CA GLU A 149 6.89 19.46 7.42
C GLU A 149 7.88 18.91 6.38
N THR A 150 8.38 17.68 6.55
CA THR A 150 9.43 17.10 5.73
C THR A 150 8.91 15.96 4.85
N GLY A 151 8.15 15.02 5.42
CA GLY A 151 7.72 13.84 4.66
C GLY A 151 7.16 12.72 5.52
N CYS A 152 7.24 11.49 4.99
CA CYS A 152 6.73 10.28 5.64
C CYS A 152 7.69 9.10 5.46
N ILE A 153 7.82 8.24 6.46
CA ILE A 153 8.62 7.01 6.39
C ILE A 153 7.68 5.80 6.48
N LEU A 154 7.83 4.88 5.54
CA LEU A 154 7.20 3.56 5.57
C LEU A 154 8.09 2.59 6.37
N HIS A 155 7.49 1.85 7.30
CA HIS A 155 8.20 0.85 8.10
C HIS A 155 7.31 -0.36 8.37
N MET A 156 7.95 -1.50 8.59
CA MET A 156 7.27 -2.74 8.99
C MET A 156 6.96 -2.68 10.48
N VAL A 157 5.76 -3.13 10.85
CA VAL A 157 5.37 -3.35 12.24
C VAL A 157 5.52 -4.84 12.50
N PRO A 158 6.35 -5.25 13.48
CA PRO A 158 6.40 -6.66 13.87
C PRO A 158 5.01 -7.08 14.34
N THR A 159 4.47 -8.15 13.77
CA THR A 159 3.22 -8.75 14.24
C THR A 159 3.45 -9.30 15.63
N THR A 160 3.22 -8.51 16.67
CA THR A 160 3.23 -9.00 18.05
C THR A 160 2.09 -10.02 18.16
N PRO A 161 2.36 -11.29 18.50
CA PRO A 161 1.30 -12.25 18.75
C PRO A 161 0.53 -11.76 19.98
N SER A 162 -0.69 -11.27 19.78
CA SER A 162 -1.55 -10.82 20.87
C SER A 162 -1.85 -11.99 21.79
N SER A 163 -1.34 -11.93 23.02
CA SER A 163 -1.66 -12.87 24.09
C SER A 163 -3.17 -12.84 24.31
N GLN A 164 -3.84 -13.95 24.05
CA GLN A 164 -5.25 -14.15 24.38
C GLN A 164 -5.43 -13.96 25.88
N SER A 165 -6.11 -12.89 26.27
CA SER A 165 -6.59 -12.66 27.62
C SER A 165 -7.63 -13.73 27.97
N THR A 166 -7.20 -14.81 28.58
CA THR A 166 -8.06 -15.77 29.28
C THR A 166 -8.84 -15.04 30.37
N ARG A 167 -10.09 -14.64 30.06
CA ARG A 167 -11.08 -14.33 31.10
C ARG A 167 -11.50 -15.65 31.74
N GLN A 168 -10.80 -16.07 32.79
CA GLN A 168 -11.30 -17.09 33.69
C GLN A 168 -12.31 -16.46 34.66
N SER A 169 -13.56 -16.88 34.52
CA SER A 169 -14.67 -16.58 35.40
C SER A 169 -14.42 -17.17 36.79
N ALA A 170 -14.24 -16.31 37.80
CA ALA A 170 -14.34 -16.72 39.19
C ALA A 170 -15.82 -16.81 39.58
N VAL A 171 -16.40 -18.02 39.47
CA VAL A 171 -17.63 -18.37 40.17
C VAL A 171 -17.23 -18.72 41.60
N HIS A 172 -17.52 -17.85 42.55
CA HIS A 172 -17.45 -18.17 43.98
C HIS A 172 -18.87 -18.32 44.51
N GLY A 173 -19.25 -19.56 44.79
CA GLY A 173 -20.44 -19.90 45.55
C GLY A 173 -20.32 -19.40 46.99
N LYS A 174 -21.44 -18.96 47.55
CA LYS A 174 -21.60 -18.82 49.00
C LYS A 174 -22.66 -19.83 49.44
N ALA A 175 -22.27 -20.58 50.46
CA ALA A 175 -23.13 -21.40 51.31
C ALA A 175 -24.11 -20.55 52.13
#